data_AF-A0A3D0Y0N0-F1
#
_entry.id   AF-A0A3D0Y0N0-F1
#
_cell.length_a   1.000
_cell.length_b   1.000
_cell.length_c   1.000
_cell.angle_alpha   90.00
_cell.angle_beta   90.00
_cell.angle_gamma   90.00
#
_symmetry.space_group_name_H-M   'P 1'
#
loop_
_entity.id
_entity.type
_entity.pdbx_description
1 polymer ?
#
loop_
_entity_poly.entity_id
_entity_poly.type
_entity_poly.pdbx_seq_one_letter_code
_entity_poly.pdbx_strand_id
1 'polypeptide(L)' 'EEAYKNIQEAMEGWIEAKLEGGFEIPKPLKKEKFSGKFVIRIPKSLHYRLSVEAKEEDVSLNQYILYKLSR' A
#
# COMPACT_ATOMS: atom_id res chain seq x y z
N GLU A 1 14.99 3.04 -22.79
CA GLU A 1 16.12 2.32 -22.15
C GLU A 1 17.03 3.26 -21.39
N GLU A 2 17.47 4.37 -22.00
CA GLU A 2 18.32 5.39 -21.36
C GLU A 2 17.74 5.94 -20.05
N ALA A 3 16.46 6.31 -20.01
CA ALA A 3 15.82 6.81 -18.79
C ALA A 3 15.84 5.79 -17.63
N TYR A 4 15.72 4.49 -17.94
CA TYR A 4 15.76 3.43 -16.93
C TYR A 4 17.18 3.26 -16.38
N LYS A 5 18.17 3.31 -17.28
CA LYS A 5 19.59 3.25 -16.91
C LYS A 5 20.01 4.44 -16.04
N ASN A 6 19.62 5.65 -16.43
CA ASN A 6 19.93 6.87 -15.68
C ASN A 6 19.33 6.84 -14.26
N ILE A 7 18.13 6.26 -14.09
CA ILE A 7 17.50 6.07 -12.78
C ILE A 7 18.28 5.07 -11.92
N GLN A 8 18.77 3.97 -12.51
CA GLN A 8 19.57 2.98 -11.78
C GLN A 8 20.89 3.59 -11.30
N GLU A 9 21.62 4.31 -12.17
CA GLU A 9 22.86 4.98 -11.82
C GLU A 9 22.65 6.03 -10.70
N ALA A 10 21.58 6.82 -10.79
CA ALA A 10 21.24 7.80 -9.75
C ALA A 10 20.91 7.13 -8.41
N MET A 11 20.24 5.98 -8.43
CA MET A 11 19.91 5.21 -7.23
C MET A 11 21.18 4.64 -6.57
N GLU A 12 22.10 4.10 -7.36
CA GLU A 12 23.38 3.57 -6.87
C GLU A 12 24.21 4.67 -6.20
N GLY A 13 24.39 5.81 -6.87
CA GLY A 13 25.14 6.94 -6.32
C GLY A 13 24.48 7.53 -5.06
N TRP A 14 23.15 7.54 -4.98
CA TRP A 14 22.44 7.98 -3.78
C TRP A 14 22.69 7.03 -2.59
N ILE A 15 22.68 5.71 -2.81
CA ILE A 15 22.94 4.71 -1.78
C ILE A 15 24.38 4.82 -1.27
N GLU A 16 25.35 4.93 -2.18
CA GLU A 16 26.77 5.08 -1.86
C GLU A 16 27.03 6.32 -0.99
N ALA A 17 26.55 7.49 -1.42
CA ALA A 17 26.71 8.73 -0.66
C ALA A 17 26.06 8.67 0.74
N LYS A 18 24.93 7.95 0.88
CA LYS A 18 24.28 7.75 2.18
C LYS A 18 25.07 6.81 3.10
N LEU A 19 25.65 5.75 2.56
CA LEU A 19 26.50 4.84 3.31
C LEU A 19 27.78 5.53 3.79
N GLU A 20 28.45 6.29 2.92
CA GLU A 20 29.65 7.07 3.27
C GLU A 20 29.37 8.11 4.35
N GLY A 21 28.21 8.78 4.26
CA GLY A 21 27.76 9.75 5.26
C GLY A 21 27.26 9.14 6.57
N GLY A 22 27.27 7.81 6.72
CA GLY A 22 26.81 7.12 7.93
C GLY A 22 25.30 7.21 8.18
N PHE A 23 24.50 7.49 7.14
CA PHE A 23 23.04 7.57 7.26
C PHE A 23 22.41 6.19 7.25
N GLU A 24 21.33 6.02 8.03
CA GLU A 24 20.53 4.80 7.96
C GLU A 24 19.73 4.76 6.64
N ILE A 25 19.92 3.67 5.89
CA ILE A 25 19.17 3.42 4.65
C ILE A 25 18.02 2.46 4.96
N PRO A 26 16.76 2.83 4.66
CA PRO A 26 15.63 1.95 4.87
C PRO A 26 15.74 0.72 3.97
N LYS A 27 15.64 -0.47 4.57
CA LYS A 27 15.60 -1.71 3.80
C LYS A 27 14.28 -1.84 3.04
N PRO A 28 14.27 -2.48 1.86
CA PRO A 28 13.05 -2.79 1.15
C PRO A 28 12.04 -3.51 2.05
N LEU A 29 10.79 -3.05 2.03
CA LEU A 29 9.70 -3.68 2.76
C LEU A 29 9.33 -5.00 2.05
N LYS A 30 9.31 -6.07 2.84
CA LYS A 30 8.92 -7.41 2.39
C LYS A 30 7.41 -7.56 2.53
N LYS A 31 6.73 -8.01 1.47
CA LYS A 31 5.26 -8.19 1.46
C LYS A 31 4.79 -9.14 2.58
N GLU A 32 5.62 -10.12 2.92
CA GLU A 32 5.39 -11.12 3.95
C GLU A 32 5.29 -10.52 5.36
N LYS A 33 5.71 -9.26 5.55
CA LYS A 33 5.56 -8.54 6.83
C LYS A 33 4.15 -7.97 7.06
N PHE A 34 3.27 -8.00 6.05
CA PHE A 34 1.93 -7.41 6.14
C PHE A 34 0.88 -8.51 6.30
N SER A 35 0.00 -8.36 7.30
CA SER A 35 -1.03 -9.37 7.64
C SER A 35 -2.28 -9.32 6.76
N GLY A 36 -2.41 -8.31 5.90
CA GLY A 36 -3.65 -8.04 5.16
C GLY A 36 -4.80 -7.49 6.01
N LYS A 37 -4.67 -7.47 7.34
CA LYS A 37 -5.67 -6.88 8.25
C LYS A 37 -5.41 -5.38 8.39
N PHE A 38 -6.39 -4.58 8.01
CA PHE A 38 -6.40 -3.13 8.25
C PHE A 38 -7.67 -2.76 9.02
N VAL A 39 -7.50 -2.08 10.16
CA VAL A 39 -8.61 -1.65 11.02
C VAL A 39 -8.69 -0.13 10.94
N ILE A 40 -9.82 0.39 10.48
CA ILE A 40 -10.04 1.83 10.31
C ILE A 40 -11.32 2.28 11.00
N ARG A 41 -11.35 3.54 11.43
CA ARG A 41 -12.57 4.19 11.90
C ARG A 41 -13.13 5.05 10.78
N ILE A 42 -14.42 4.88 10.48
CA ILE A 42 -15.12 5.63 9.43
C ILE A 42 -16.38 6.29 10.00
N PRO A 43 -16.89 7.37 9.37
CA PRO A 43 -18.16 7.97 9.75
C PRO A 43 -19.32 6.96 9.69
N LYS A 44 -20.30 7.10 10.59
CA LYS A 44 -21.48 6.21 10.64
C LYS A 44 -22.24 6.18 9.32
N SER A 45 -22.33 7.33 8.63
CA SER A 45 -22.99 7.44 7.33
C SER A 45 -22.31 6.62 6.24
N LEU A 46 -20.98 6.57 6.23
CA LEU A 46 -20.23 5.76 5.27
C LEU A 46 -20.37 4.27 5.60
N HIS A 47 -20.26 3.90 6.88
CA HIS A 47 -20.47 2.52 7.30
C HIS A 47 -21.87 2.00 6.92
N TYR A 48 -22.91 2.83 7.13
CA TYR A 48 -24.28 2.52 6.73
C TYR A 48 -24.37 2.25 5.22
N ARG A 49 -23.87 3.18 4.40
CA ARG A 49 -23.93 3.06 2.93
C ARG A 49 -23.26 1.78 2.45
N LEU A 50 -22.03 1.51 2.89
CA LEU A 50 -21.30 0.30 2.51
C LEU A 50 -22.00 -0.99 2.96
N SER A 51 -22.65 -0.96 4.13
CA SER A 51 -23.39 -2.12 4.64
C SER A 51 -24.66 -2.41 3.84
N VAL A 52 -25.35 -1.37 3.39
CA VAL A 52 -26.53 -1.50 2.51
C VAL A 52 -26.12 -2.07 1.16
N GLU A 53 -25.11 -1.48 0.52
CA GLU A 53 -24.64 -1.92 -0.79
C GLU A 53 -24.10 -3.37 -0.75
N ALA A 54 -23.37 -3.75 0.30
CA ALA A 54 -22.92 -5.13 0.49
C ALA A 54 -24.09 -6.12 0.59
N LYS A 55 -25.17 -5.73 1.28
CA LYS A 55 -26.38 -6.55 1.40
C LYS A 55 -27.14 -6.66 0.08
N GLU A 56 -27.19 -5.59 -0.71
CA GLU A 56 -27.81 -5.60 -2.04
C GLU A 56 -27.08 -6.54 -3.01
N GLU A 57 -25.76 -6.64 -2.88
CA GLU A 57 -24.92 -7.57 -3.66
C GLU A 57 -24.84 -8.99 -3.05
N ASP A 58 -25.56 -9.27 -1.95
CA ASP A 58 -25.55 -10.54 -1.20
C ASP A 58 -24.15 -11.03 -0.81
N VAL A 59 -23.30 -10.10 -0.35
CA VAL A 59 -21.94 -10.38 0.10
C VAL A 59 -21.66 -9.79 1.49
N SER A 60 -20.63 -10.32 2.15
CA SER A 60 -20.16 -9.71 3.41
C SER A 60 -19.59 -8.31 3.16
N LEU A 61 -19.70 -7.42 4.15
CA LEU A 61 -19.09 -6.08 4.09
C LEU A 61 -17.58 -6.15 3.79
N ASN A 62 -16.86 -7.14 4.33
CA ASN A 62 -15.44 -7.33 4.04
C ASN A 62 -15.19 -7.68 2.58
N GLN A 63 -16.00 -8.57 2.00
CA GLN A 63 -15.90 -8.93 0.58
C GLN A 63 -16.23 -7.74 -0.32
N TYR A 64 -17.26 -6.97 0.05
CA TYR A 64 -17.64 -5.75 -0.66
C TYR A 64 -16.51 -4.73 -0.67
N ILE A 65 -15.92 -4.45 0.50
CA ILE A 65 -14.77 -3.54 0.63
C ILE A 65 -13.57 -4.05 -0.17
N LEU A 66 -13.26 -5.35 -0.10
CA LEU A 66 -12.18 -5.96 -0.88
C LEU A 66 -12.36 -5.71 -2.38
N TYR A 67 -13.57 -5.98 -2.91
CA TYR A 67 -13.90 -5.72 -4.31
C TYR A 67 -13.71 -4.24 -4.68
N LYS A 68 -14.20 -3.31 -3.85
CA LYS A 68 -14.04 -1.86 -4.07
C LYS A 68 -12.58 -1.39 -4.02
N LEU A 69 -11.73 -2.03 -3.22
CA LEU A 69 -10.31 -1.69 -3.09
C LEU A 69 -9.42 -2.36 -4.15
N SER A 70 -9.88 -3.47 -4.74
CA SER A 70 -9.15 -4.21 -5.78
C SER A 70 -9.26 -3.61 -7.18
N ARG A 71 -10.02 -2.52 -7.34
CA ARG A 71 -10.23 -1.80 -8.60
C ARG A 71 -9.52 -0.47 -8.61
#